data_AF-A0AAD4H1A0-F1
#
_entry.id   AF-A0AAD4H1A0-F1
#
_cell.length_a   1.000
_cell.length_b   1.000
_cell.length_c   1.000
_cell.angle_alpha   90.00
_cell.angle_beta   90.00
_cell.angle_gamma   90.00
#
_symmetry.space_group_name_H-M   'P 1'
#
loop_
_entity.id
_entity.type
_entity.pdbx_description
1 polymer ?
#
loop_
_entity_poly.entity_id
_entity_poly.type
_entity_poly.pdbx_seq_one_letter_code
_entity_poly.pdbx_strand_id
1 'polypeptide(L)'
;MSFFMNQAGNQSVNMQNMAMAEQELEMVSDLFNRIVSSCHQKCIPKTYIEGDLNKGEAVCIDRCVAKFFEVNKSVGTKLQQMSGAGLPM
;
A
#
# COMPACT_ATOMS: atom_id res chain seq x y z
N MET A 1 48.18 -21.33 -11.43
CA MET A 1 47.01 -22.08 -10.92
C MET A 1 46.74 -21.72 -9.45
N SER A 2 46.36 -20.47 -9.17
CA SER A 2 46.12 -19.98 -7.79
C SER A 2 45.26 -18.71 -7.79
N PHE A 3 43.96 -18.80 -8.11
CA PHE A 3 43.03 -17.67 -7.99
C PHE A 3 41.58 -18.10 -7.65
N PHE A 4 41.38 -19.29 -7.07
CA PHE A 4 40.06 -19.81 -6.70
C PHE A 4 39.91 -20.06 -5.19
N MET A 5 40.51 -19.20 -4.37
CA MET A 5 40.14 -19.07 -2.96
C MET A 5 39.89 -17.59 -2.65
N ASN A 6 38.76 -17.33 -2.00
CA ASN A 6 38.53 -16.20 -1.10
C ASN A 6 37.90 -14.91 -1.67
N GLN A 7 36.60 -14.95 -1.95
CA GLN A 7 35.70 -13.81 -1.71
C GLN A 7 34.28 -14.38 -1.49
N ALA A 8 33.90 -14.72 -0.26
CA ALA A 8 33.31 -13.77 0.69
C ALA A 8 32.07 -13.08 0.08
N GLY A 9 30.96 -13.80 0.09
CA GLY A 9 29.63 -13.27 -0.15
C GLY A 9 28.63 -13.85 0.85
N ASN A 10 29.03 -13.95 2.13
CA ASN A 10 28.09 -14.18 3.22
C ASN A 10 27.24 -12.90 3.36
N GLN A 11 26.20 -12.77 2.52
CA GLN A 11 25.13 -11.83 2.79
C GLN A 11 24.43 -12.33 4.06
N SER A 12 24.86 -11.83 5.22
CA SER A 12 24.12 -11.98 6.46
C SER A 12 22.77 -11.30 6.26
N VAL A 13 21.77 -12.08 5.88
CA VAL A 13 20.38 -11.62 5.82
C VAL A 13 20.04 -11.17 7.23
N ASN A 14 20.02 -9.86 7.44
CA ASN A 14 19.72 -9.29 8.74
C ASN A 14 18.23 -9.55 9.01
N MET A 15 17.97 -10.46 9.94
CA MET A 15 16.63 -10.95 10.26
C MET A 15 15.71 -9.80 10.72
N GLN A 16 16.24 -8.74 11.33
CA GLN A 16 15.48 -7.53 11.62
C GLN A 16 15.09 -6.74 10.36
N ASN A 17 15.97 -6.66 9.36
CA ASN A 17 15.65 -5.99 8.10
C ASN A 17 14.59 -6.76 7.29
N MET A 18 14.60 -8.10 7.38
CA MET A 18 13.55 -8.93 6.78
C MET A 18 12.20 -8.71 7.46
N ALA A 19 12.16 -8.68 8.80
CA ALA A 19 10.93 -8.45 9.55
C ALA A 19 10.30 -7.08 9.26
N MET A 20 11.11 -6.02 9.13
CA MET A 20 10.61 -4.70 8.72
C MET A 20 10.07 -4.71 7.29
N ALA A 21 10.76 -5.37 6.36
CA ALA A 21 10.30 -5.48 4.97
C ALA A 21 8.98 -6.28 4.86
N GLU A 22 8.81 -7.33 5.67
CA GLU A 22 7.56 -8.09 5.75
C GLU A 22 6.41 -7.20 6.22
N GLN A 23 6.64 -6.38 7.25
CA GLN A 23 5.64 -5.45 7.76
C GLN A 23 5.25 -4.37 6.73
N GLU A 24 6.22 -3.83 5.98
CA GLU A 24 5.93 -2.89 4.90
C GLU A 24 5.04 -3.51 3.82
N LEU A 25 5.31 -4.76 3.44
CA LEU A 25 4.48 -5.48 2.46
C LEU A 25 3.08 -5.75 2.99
N GLU A 26 2.93 -6.12 4.25
CA GLU A 26 1.62 -6.32 4.88
C GLU A 26 0.79 -5.02 4.87
N MET A 27 1.41 -3.88 5.20
CA MET A 27 0.75 -2.58 5.16
C MET A 27 0.30 -2.20 3.75
N VAL A 28 1.13 -2.40 2.72
CA VAL A 28 0.76 -2.10 1.33
C VAL A 28 -0.38 -3.01 0.86
N SER A 29 -0.38 -4.27 1.27
CA SER A 29 -1.43 -5.23 0.94
C SER A 29 -2.78 -4.84 1.56
N ASP A 30 -2.82 -4.50 2.86
CA ASP A 30 -4.05 -4.03 3.52
C ASP A 30 -4.56 -2.73 2.86
N LEU A 31 -3.64 -1.79 2.56
CA LEU A 31 -3.99 -0.56 1.86
C LEU A 31 -4.64 -0.83 0.50
N PHE A 32 -4.06 -1.72 -0.30
CA PHE A 32 -4.59 -2.09 -1.61
C PHE A 32 -6.00 -2.68 -1.50
N ASN A 33 -6.20 -3.63 -0.58
CA ASN A 33 -7.50 -4.28 -0.38
C ASN A 33 -8.59 -3.27 0.04
N ARG A 34 -8.24 -2.29 0.90
CA ARG A 34 -9.15 -1.22 1.30
C ARG A 34 -9.48 -0.27 0.16
N ILE A 35 -8.51 0.09 -0.68
CA ILE A 35 -8.72 0.90 -1.87
C ILE A 35 -9.69 0.20 -2.83
N VAL A 36 -9.42 -1.07 -3.16
CA VAL A 36 -10.26 -1.86 -4.07
C VAL A 36 -11.69 -1.93 -3.55
N SER A 37 -11.88 -2.31 -2.29
CA SER A 37 -13.21 -2.40 -1.67
C SER A 37 -13.94 -1.05 -1.68
N SER A 38 -13.28 0.03 -1.25
CA SER A 38 -13.90 1.35 -1.17
C SER A 38 -14.23 1.93 -2.55
N CYS A 39 -13.36 1.76 -3.54
CA CYS A 39 -13.58 2.33 -4.86
C CYS A 39 -14.58 1.51 -5.68
N HIS A 40 -14.59 0.19 -5.52
CA HIS A 40 -15.64 -0.65 -6.09
C HIS A 40 -17.01 -0.23 -5.56
N GLN A 41 -17.17 -0.06 -4.25
CA GLN A 41 -18.46 0.35 -3.66
C GLN A 41 -18.92 1.75 -4.11
N LYS A 42 -17.99 2.66 -4.42
CA LYS A 42 -18.31 4.05 -4.79
C LYS A 42 -18.54 4.24 -6.27
N CYS A 43 -17.82 3.51 -7.12
CA CYS A 43 -17.78 3.75 -8.55
C CYS A 43 -18.53 2.70 -9.37
N ILE A 44 -18.71 1.48 -8.85
CA ILE A 44 -19.39 0.40 -9.58
C ILE A 44 -20.82 0.24 -9.04
N PRO A 45 -21.85 0.44 -9.88
CA PRO A 45 -23.23 0.23 -9.47
C PRO A 45 -23.49 -1.27 -9.22
N LYS A 46 -24.44 -1.58 -8.33
CA LYS A 46 -24.85 -2.97 -8.06
C LYS A 46 -25.58 -3.62 -9.25
N THR A 47 -26.05 -2.81 -10.20
CA THR A 47 -26.71 -3.27 -11.42
C THR A 47 -25.70 -3.25 -12.55
N TYR A 48 -25.24 -4.43 -12.94
CA TYR A 48 -24.30 -4.62 -14.05
C TYR A 48 -25.06 -4.71 -15.36
N ILE A 49 -24.72 -3.85 -16.31
CA ILE A 49 -25.33 -3.80 -17.64
C ILE A 49 -24.41 -4.48 -18.67
N GLU A 50 -23.09 -4.30 -18.50
CA GLU A 50 -22.02 -4.85 -19.32
C GLU A 50 -20.86 -5.32 -18.43
N GLY A 51 -19.98 -6.17 -18.96
CA GLY A 51 -18.85 -6.73 -18.20
C GLY A 51 -17.59 -5.83 -18.19
N ASP A 52 -17.51 -4.88 -19.11
CA ASP A 52 -16.41 -3.94 -19.23
C ASP A 52 -16.70 -2.66 -18.43
N LEU A 53 -15.64 -1.97 -18.01
CA LEU A 53 -15.77 -0.68 -17.35
C LEU A 53 -16.14 0.39 -18.35
N ASN A 54 -17.25 1.09 -18.10
CA ASN A 54 -17.60 2.26 -18.89
C ASN A 54 -16.64 3.43 -18.58
N LYS A 55 -16.59 4.42 -19.47
CA LYS A 55 -15.71 5.60 -19.30
C LYS A 55 -15.96 6.35 -17.99
N GLY A 56 -17.20 6.35 -17.51
CA GLY A 56 -17.58 6.99 -16.24
C GLY A 56 -17.00 6.27 -15.03
N GLU A 57 -17.09 4.95 -15.00
CA GLU A 57 -16.54 4.07 -13.97
C GLU A 57 -15.02 4.17 -13.93
N ALA A 58 -14.35 4.11 -15.09
CA ALA A 58 -12.90 4.25 -15.19
C ALA A 58 -12.41 5.60 -14.59
N VAL A 59 -12.99 6.71 -15.03
CA VAL A 59 -12.65 8.05 -14.50
C VAL A 59 -13.03 8.20 -13.03
N CYS A 60 -14.11 7.56 -12.58
CA CYS A 60 -14.49 7.54 -11.17
C CYS A 60 -13.43 6.82 -10.32
N ILE A 61 -12.95 5.65 -10.77
CA ILE A 61 -11.92 4.88 -10.07
C ILE A 61 -10.65 5.71 -9.88
N ASP A 62 -10.16 6.37 -10.94
CA ASP A 62 -8.96 7.22 -10.87
C ASP A 62 -9.12 8.34 -9.81
N ARG A 63 -10.27 9.03 -9.84
CA ARG A 63 -10.61 10.07 -8.86
C ARG A 63 -10.79 9.51 -7.46
N CYS A 64 -11.33 8.29 -7.33
CA CYS A 64 -11.53 7.63 -6.06
C CYS A 64 -10.19 7.31 -5.39
N VAL A 65 -9.25 6.73 -6.14
CA VAL A 65 -7.90 6.42 -5.63
C VAL A 65 -7.18 7.70 -5.20
N ALA A 66 -7.22 8.76 -6.02
CA ALA A 66 -6.62 10.05 -5.68
C ALA A 66 -7.18 10.62 -4.36
N LYS A 67 -8.51 10.62 -4.21
CA LYS A 67 -9.18 11.06 -2.98
C LYS A 67 -8.88 10.16 -1.79
N PHE A 68 -8.75 8.85 -2.00
CA PHE A 68 -8.44 7.91 -0.94
C PHE A 68 -7.09 8.25 -0.29
N PHE A 69 -6.06 8.52 -1.10
CA PHE A 69 -4.76 8.94 -0.59
C PHE A 69 -4.79 10.29 0.12
N GLU A 70 -5.54 11.26 -0.41
CA GLU A 70 -5.72 12.57 0.23
C GLU A 70 -6.37 12.44 1.63
N VAL A 71 -7.42 11.62 1.72
CA VAL A 71 -8.09 11.34 3.00
C VAL A 71 -7.18 10.54 3.93
N ASN A 72 -6.48 9.51 3.43
CA ASN A 72 -5.56 8.71 4.23
C ASN A 72 -4.46 9.59 4.86
N LYS A 73 -3.87 10.51 4.09
CA LYS A 73 -2.91 11.50 4.59
C LYS A 73 -3.52 12.40 5.67
N SER A 74 -4.72 12.93 5.42
CA SER A 74 -5.41 13.83 6.35
C SER A 74 -5.75 13.14 7.68
N VAL A 75 -6.21 11.89 7.61
CA VAL A 75 -6.47 11.05 8.79
C VAL A 75 -5.16 10.78 9.54
N GLY A 76 -4.07 10.44 8.84
CA GLY A 76 -2.75 10.25 9.43
C GLY A 76 -2.26 11.49 10.19
N THR A 77 -2.37 12.68 9.58
CA THR A 77 -2.03 13.95 10.25
C THR A 77 -2.90 14.19 11.48
N LYS A 78 -4.20 13.90 11.41
CA LYS A 78 -5.10 14.11 12.55
C LYS A 78 -4.84 13.14 13.69
N LEU A 79 -4.56 11.87 13.38
CA LEU A 79 -4.15 10.88 14.37
C LEU A 79 -2.87 11.33 15.08
N GLN A 80 -1.83 11.74 14.34
CA GLN A 80 -0.59 12.24 14.93
C GLN A 80 -0.81 13.45 15.87
N GLN A 81 -1.69 14.37 15.49
CA GLN A 81 -2.05 15.53 16.32
C GLN A 81 -2.81 15.13 17.60
N MET A 82 -3.70 14.14 17.50
CA MET A 82 -4.47 13.63 18.65
C MET A 82 -3.62 12.79 19.59
N SER A 83 -2.59 12.11 19.08
CA SER A 83 -1.69 11.26 19.85
C SER A 83 -0.64 12.02 20.66
N GLY A 84 -0.57 13.37 20.58
CA GLY A 84 0.25 14.24 21.42
C GLY A 84 1.57 13.63 21.91
N ALA A 85 2.62 13.67 21.08
CA ALA A 85 3.99 13.23 21.38
C ALA A 85 4.19 11.71 21.60
N GLY A 86 5.00 11.12 20.72
CA GLY A 86 5.81 9.94 21.06
C GLY A 86 5.19 8.58 20.75
N LEU A 87 5.33 8.16 19.49
CA LEU A 87 5.88 6.85 19.14
C LEU A 87 6.42 6.98 17.70
N PRO A 88 7.66 6.55 17.45
CA PRO A 88 8.16 6.47 16.09
C PRO A 88 7.32 5.43 15.34
N MET A 89 6.83 5.77 14.15
CA MET A 89 6.88 4.79 13.09
C MET A 89 8.36 4.54 12.78
#